data_AF-A0A921Q5C5-F1
#
_entry.id   AF-A0A921Q5C5-F1
#
_cell.length_a   1.000
_cell.length_b   1.000
_cell.length_c   1.000
_cell.angle_alpha   90.00
_cell.angle_beta   90.00
_cell.angle_gamma   90.00
#
_symmetry.space_group_name_H-M   'P 1'
#
loop_
_entity.id
_entity.type
_entity.pdbx_description
1 polymer ?
#
loop_
_entity_poly.entity_id
_entity_poly.type
_entity_poly.pdbx_seq_one_letter_code
_entity_poly.pdbx_strand_id
1 'polypeptide(L)'
;MILSLQKQVANLTEHLKENAYKMEGIESMNIDLLIKNRNNNEELQRILKELLDGEVFAVDRHTNMHVKEMGEIDSKSFRGAWMKRLPQKVDELSPSLVCSKLQQEIQNLEWYPFKIHVVDEKSMLKADHGEEIYGLVTKALCEIIKYNASGRYTVNELWNFKEDHKVSPDEVVQYLMKK
;
A
#
# COMPACT_ATOMS: atom_id res chain seq x y z
N MET A 1 -37.09 -10.68 -51.51
CA MET A 1 -36.78 -9.82 -50.35
C MET A 1 -36.85 -10.60 -49.03
N ILE A 2 -37.99 -11.21 -48.69
CA ILE A 2 -38.20 -11.96 -47.43
C ILE A 2 -37.19 -13.10 -47.22
N LEU A 3 -36.98 -13.96 -48.22
CA LEU A 3 -36.02 -15.08 -48.13
C LEU A 3 -34.56 -14.62 -47.88
N SER A 4 -34.19 -13.46 -48.44
CA SER A 4 -32.86 -12.89 -48.24
C SER A 4 -32.66 -12.41 -46.80
N LEU A 5 -33.68 -11.76 -46.23
CA LEU A 5 -33.67 -11.30 -44.84
C LEU A 5 -33.64 -12.49 -43.87
N GLN A 6 -34.41 -13.55 -44.15
CA GLN A 6 -34.39 -14.78 -43.35
C GLN A 6 -32.99 -15.42 -43.32
N LYS A 7 -32.29 -15.46 -44.46
CA LYS A 7 -30.92 -15.97 -44.55
C LYS A 7 -29.94 -15.10 -43.75
N GLN A 8 -30.08 -13.77 -43.80
CA GLN A 8 -29.25 -12.86 -42.99
C GLN A 8 -29.49 -13.03 -41.49
N VAL A 9 -30.73 -13.15 -41.05
CA VAL A 9 -31.08 -13.37 -39.63
C VAL A 9 -30.50 -14.70 -39.13
N ALA A 10 -30.58 -15.77 -39.94
CA ALA A 10 -30.00 -17.06 -39.58
C ALA A 10 -28.48 -16.98 -39.40
N ASN A 11 -27.78 -16.34 -40.34
CA ASN A 11 -26.33 -16.15 -40.28
C ASN A 11 -25.91 -15.32 -39.05
N LEU A 12 -26.61 -14.20 -38.78
CA LEU A 12 -26.35 -13.39 -37.58
C LEU A 12 -26.58 -14.18 -36.30
N THR A 13 -27.62 -15.02 -36.26
CA THR A 13 -27.92 -15.87 -35.11
C THR A 13 -26.82 -16.90 -34.85
N GLU A 14 -26.27 -17.50 -35.91
CA GLU A 14 -25.15 -18.45 -35.81
C GLU A 14 -23.87 -17.76 -35.32
N HIS A 15 -23.52 -16.61 -35.89
CA HIS A 15 -22.40 -15.79 -35.43
C HIS A 15 -22.54 -15.36 -33.97
N LEU A 16 -23.75 -14.98 -33.52
CA LEU A 16 -23.99 -14.62 -32.12
C LEU A 16 -23.77 -15.82 -31.18
N LYS A 17 -24.20 -17.02 -31.59
CA LYS A 17 -23.95 -18.26 -30.82
C LYS A 17 -22.45 -18.56 -30.72
N GLU A 18 -21.73 -18.52 -31.84
CA GLU A 18 -20.28 -18.73 -31.84
C GLU A 18 -19.54 -17.73 -30.95
N ASN A 19 -19.94 -16.45 -31.01
CA ASN A 19 -19.35 -15.42 -30.17
C ASN A 19 -19.64 -15.64 -28.68
N ALA A 20 -20.84 -16.10 -28.33
CA ALA A 20 -21.17 -16.45 -26.95
C ALA A 20 -20.29 -17.59 -26.44
N TYR A 21 -20.11 -18.66 -27.22
CA TYR A 21 -19.20 -19.76 -26.84
C TYR A 21 -17.74 -19.30 -26.70
N LYS A 22 -17.26 -18.44 -27.59
CA LYS A 22 -15.91 -17.85 -27.49
C LYS A 22 -15.77 -16.99 -26.23
N MET A 23 -16.79 -16.20 -25.91
CA MET A 23 -16.79 -15.34 -24.73
C MET A 23 -16.75 -16.16 -23.43
N GLU A 24 -17.54 -17.22 -23.34
CA GLU A 24 -17.52 -18.17 -22.21
C GLU A 24 -16.13 -18.82 -22.05
N GLY A 25 -15.49 -19.22 -23.16
CA GLY A 25 -14.13 -19.76 -23.14
C GLY A 25 -13.09 -18.75 -22.64
N ILE A 26 -13.18 -17.49 -23.06
CA ILE A 26 -12.30 -16.41 -22.59
C ILE A 26 -12.53 -16.11 -21.11
N GLU A 27 -13.79 -16.08 -20.66
CA GLU A 27 -14.14 -15.88 -19.25
C GLU A 27 -13.57 -16.98 -18.37
N SER A 28 -13.73 -18.25 -18.78
CA SER A 28 -13.13 -19.38 -18.07
C SER A 28 -11.60 -19.28 -18.00
N MET A 29 -10.94 -18.95 -19.12
CA MET A 29 -9.48 -18.80 -19.14
C MET A 29 -9.02 -17.63 -18.25
N ASN A 30 -9.77 -16.53 -18.22
CA ASN A 30 -9.47 -15.39 -17.36
C ASN A 30 -9.58 -15.75 -15.88
N ILE A 31 -10.60 -16.53 -15.49
CA ILE A 31 -10.75 -17.04 -14.12
C ILE A 31 -9.53 -17.89 -13.73
N ASP A 32 -9.10 -18.81 -14.59
CA ASP A 32 -7.92 -19.66 -14.33
C ASP A 32 -6.64 -18.83 -14.16
N LEU A 33 -6.45 -17.82 -15.02
CA LEU A 33 -5.31 -16.90 -14.91
C LEU A 33 -5.34 -16.08 -13.62
N LEU A 34 -6.52 -15.61 -13.19
CA LEU A 34 -6.68 -14.88 -11.94
C LEU A 34 -6.31 -15.76 -10.73
N ILE A 35 -6.78 -17.02 -10.71
CA ILE A 35 -6.43 -17.99 -9.66
C ILE A 35 -4.92 -18.24 -9.65
N LYS A 36 -4.31 -18.49 -10.82
CA LYS A 36 -2.88 -18.73 -10.92
C LYS A 36 -2.04 -17.53 -10.48
N ASN A 37 -2.41 -16.33 -10.90
CA ASN A 37 -1.74 -15.10 -10.49
C ASN A 37 -1.84 -14.86 -8.99
N ARG A 38 -3.01 -15.13 -8.40
CA ARG A 38 -3.19 -15.07 -6.95
C ARG A 38 -2.26 -16.05 -6.23
N ASN A 39 -2.24 -17.31 -6.64
CA ASN A 39 -1.39 -18.33 -6.03
C ASN A 39 0.10 -17.99 -6.14
N ASN A 40 0.55 -17.54 -7.32
CA ASN A 40 1.93 -17.10 -7.53
C ASN A 40 2.28 -15.90 -6.64
N ASN A 41 1.37 -14.94 -6.50
CA ASN A 41 1.59 -13.79 -5.63
C ASN A 41 1.65 -14.20 -4.16
N GLU A 42 0.78 -15.12 -3.70
CA GLU A 42 0.82 -15.67 -2.34
C GLU A 42 2.15 -16.38 -2.05
N GLU A 43 2.67 -17.16 -3.01
CA GLU A 43 3.97 -17.82 -2.89
C GLU A 43 5.14 -16.81 -2.84
N LEU A 44 5.12 -15.79 -3.69
CA LEU A 44 6.11 -14.71 -3.66
C LEU A 44 6.10 -13.96 -2.33
N GLN A 45 4.92 -13.62 -1.80
CA GLN A 45 4.81 -12.97 -0.50
C GLN A 45 5.32 -13.87 0.63
N ARG A 46 5.08 -15.18 0.57
CA ARG A 46 5.62 -16.15 1.54
C ARG A 46 7.14 -16.17 1.51
N ILE A 47 7.75 -16.26 0.32
CA ILE A 47 9.22 -16.27 0.18
C ILE A 47 9.82 -14.98 0.73
N LEU A 48 9.26 -13.82 0.38
CA LEU A 48 9.71 -12.54 0.91
C LEU A 48 9.62 -12.50 2.44
N LYS A 49 8.52 -12.98 3.01
CA LYS A 49 8.37 -13.07 4.47
C LYS A 49 9.44 -13.94 5.11
N GLU A 50 9.71 -15.12 4.56
CA GLU A 50 10.77 -16.01 5.06
C GLU A 50 12.17 -15.36 4.98
N LEU A 51 12.46 -14.61 3.91
CA LEU A 51 13.72 -13.87 3.79
C LEU A 51 13.83 -12.72 4.81
N LEU A 52 12.71 -12.08 5.15
CA LEU A 52 12.65 -11.06 6.19
C LEU A 52 12.86 -11.66 7.58
N ASP A 53 12.12 -12.73 7.90
CA ASP A 53 12.20 -13.43 9.19
C ASP A 53 13.59 -14.09 9.39
N GLY A 54 14.24 -14.51 8.32
CA GLY A 54 15.59 -15.09 8.33
C GLY A 54 16.74 -14.08 8.41
N GLU A 55 16.47 -12.79 8.65
CA GLU A 55 17.46 -11.71 8.79
C GLU A 55 18.44 -11.56 7.60
N VAL A 56 18.07 -12.05 6.40
CA VAL A 56 18.94 -12.09 5.22
C VAL A 56 19.42 -10.68 4.80
N PHE A 57 18.60 -9.67 5.09
CA PHE A 57 18.86 -8.26 4.81
C PHE A 57 19.32 -7.44 6.02
N ALA A 58 19.36 -8.02 7.23
CA ALA A 58 19.73 -7.28 8.45
C ALA A 58 21.26 -7.15 8.62
N VAL A 59 22.03 -8.08 8.05
CA VAL A 59 23.48 -8.20 8.30
C VAL A 59 24.30 -7.27 7.40
N ASP A 60 23.80 -6.92 6.22
CA ASP A 60 24.57 -6.14 5.26
C ASP A 60 24.21 -4.64 5.30
N ARG A 61 25.11 -3.85 5.89
CA ARG A 61 25.02 -2.38 5.97
C ARG A 61 25.23 -1.68 4.63
N HIS A 62 25.65 -2.40 3.59
CA HIS A 62 25.96 -1.85 2.27
C HIS A 62 24.78 -1.96 1.31
N THR A 63 23.74 -2.72 1.67
CA THR A 63 22.50 -2.75 0.89
C THR A 63 21.67 -1.52 1.23
N ASN A 64 20.94 -1.02 0.24
CA ASN A 64 19.89 -0.02 0.47
C ASN A 64 18.53 -0.68 0.71
N MET A 65 18.49 -2.00 0.86
CA MET A 65 17.29 -2.81 0.94
C MET A 65 17.05 -3.18 2.41
N HIS A 66 16.05 -2.57 3.02
CA HIS A 66 15.72 -2.81 4.42
C HIS A 66 14.22 -2.95 4.62
N VAL A 67 13.83 -3.47 5.78
CA VAL A 67 12.42 -3.52 6.17
C VAL A 67 11.93 -2.10 6.46
N LYS A 68 10.79 -1.76 5.88
CA LYS A 68 10.02 -0.56 6.18
C LYS A 68 8.68 -0.96 6.78
N GLU A 69 8.33 -0.35 7.90
CA GLU A 69 7.01 -0.49 8.52
C GLU A 69 6.05 0.50 7.85
N MET A 70 5.19 0.01 6.96
CA MET A 70 4.29 0.85 6.19
C MET A 70 3.19 1.41 7.10
N GLY A 71 3.14 2.75 7.15
CA GLY A 71 2.23 3.50 7.98
C GLY A 71 2.65 3.69 9.43
N GLU A 72 3.92 3.43 9.75
CA GLU A 72 4.53 3.89 10.99
C GLU A 72 5.03 5.33 10.82
N ILE A 73 4.79 6.18 11.82
CA ILE A 73 5.39 7.51 11.90
C ILE A 73 6.88 7.35 12.25
N ASP A 74 7.78 7.83 11.37
CA ASP A 74 9.20 7.83 11.68
C ASP A 74 9.50 8.71 12.91
N SER A 75 9.74 8.05 14.04
CA SER A 75 9.98 8.69 15.34
C SER A 75 11.16 9.67 15.31
N LYS A 76 12.18 9.41 14.47
CA LYS A 76 13.34 10.32 14.34
C LYS A 76 12.95 11.62 13.65
N SER A 77 12.30 11.52 12.49
CA SER A 77 11.78 12.68 11.76
C SER A 77 10.75 13.43 12.59
N PHE A 78 9.86 12.72 13.29
CA PHE A 78 8.86 13.32 14.17
C PHE A 78 9.52 14.14 15.28
N ARG A 79 10.51 13.58 15.98
CA ARG A 79 11.26 14.32 17.00
C ARG A 79 11.97 15.53 16.41
N GLY A 80 12.55 15.41 15.23
CA GLY A 80 13.18 16.52 14.52
C GLY A 80 12.19 17.65 14.22
N ALA A 81 11.02 17.31 13.69
CA ALA A 81 9.93 18.25 13.40
C ALA A 81 9.39 18.90 14.69
N TRP A 82 9.21 18.11 15.74
CA TRP A 82 8.76 18.58 17.05
C TRP A 82 9.69 19.64 17.64
N MET A 83 11.00 19.40 17.59
CA MET A 83 12.00 20.34 18.15
C MET A 83 12.08 21.67 17.40
N LYS A 84 11.62 21.74 16.15
CA LYS A 84 11.57 22.98 15.36
C LYS A 84 10.33 23.83 15.64
N ARG A 85 9.32 23.27 16.33
CA ARG A 85 8.11 24.02 16.66
C ARG A 85 8.46 25.15 17.62
N LEU A 86 7.87 26.33 17.40
CA LEU A 86 7.96 27.42 18.36
C LEU A 86 7.30 26.96 19.67
N PRO A 87 7.93 27.18 20.84
CA PRO A 87 7.34 26.80 22.12
C PRO A 87 6.13 27.69 22.38
N GLN A 88 4.93 27.25 21.97
CA GLN A 88 3.69 28.02 22.18
C GLN A 88 3.01 27.74 23.53
N LYS A 89 3.50 26.75 24.26
CA LYS A 89 3.33 26.49 25.68
C LYS A 89 4.44 25.49 26.01
N VAL A 90 4.90 25.46 27.26
CA VAL A 90 5.77 24.35 27.69
C VAL A 90 4.93 23.09 27.48
N ASP A 91 5.17 22.36 26.39
CA ASP A 91 4.41 21.16 26.09
C ASP A 91 4.68 20.17 27.23
N GLU A 92 3.68 19.93 28.07
CA GLU A 92 3.75 19.01 29.21
C GLU A 92 3.97 17.55 28.74
N LEU A 93 3.72 17.28 27.46
CA LEU A 93 3.80 15.96 26.87
C LEU A 93 5.11 15.78 26.11
N SER A 94 5.74 14.62 26.27
CA SER A 94 6.94 14.26 25.53
C SER A 94 6.63 14.08 24.04
N PRO A 95 7.57 14.39 23.12
CA PRO A 95 7.39 14.19 21.68
C PRO A 95 7.00 12.73 21.35
N SER A 96 7.60 11.78 22.06
CA SER A 96 7.31 10.35 21.90
C SER A 96 5.87 10.01 22.25
N LEU A 97 5.33 10.57 23.35
CA LEU A 97 3.95 10.34 23.75
C LEU A 97 2.95 10.89 22.72
N VAL A 98 3.24 12.05 22.14
CA VAL A 98 2.40 12.62 21.08
C VAL A 98 2.50 11.81 19.80
N CYS A 99 3.69 11.37 19.41
CA CYS A 99 3.90 10.48 18.27
C CYS A 99 3.07 9.20 18.41
N SER A 100 3.11 8.54 19.58
CA SER A 100 2.33 7.33 19.85
C SER A 100 0.82 7.56 19.81
N LYS A 101 0.33 8.71 20.32
CA LYS A 101 -1.09 9.06 20.22
C LYS A 101 -1.52 9.22 18.77
N LEU A 102 -0.74 9.95 17.97
CA LEU A 102 -1.03 10.13 16.55
C LEU A 102 -0.96 8.81 15.78
N GLN A 103 -0.04 7.92 16.15
CA GLN A 103 0.01 6.56 15.60
C GLN A 103 -1.27 5.78 15.91
N GLN A 104 -1.80 5.88 17.14
CA GLN A 104 -3.07 5.24 17.52
C GLN A 104 -4.25 5.82 16.74
N GLU A 105 -4.29 7.13 16.51
CA GLU A 105 -5.30 7.76 15.66
C GLU A 105 -5.24 7.21 14.22
N ILE A 106 -4.04 7.08 13.64
CA ILE A 106 -3.87 6.47 12.30
C ILE A 106 -4.43 5.03 12.25
N GLN A 107 -4.23 4.28 13.33
CA GLN A 107 -4.71 2.90 13.47
C GLN A 107 -6.21 2.81 13.77
N ASN A 108 -6.84 3.92 14.17
CA ASN A 108 -8.27 3.99 14.45
C ASN A 108 -9.09 3.97 13.15
N LEU A 109 -9.91 2.93 12.98
CA LEU A 109 -10.80 2.78 11.83
C LEU A 109 -11.89 3.85 11.73
N GLU A 110 -12.16 4.61 12.79
CA GLU A 110 -13.13 5.71 12.80
C GLU A 110 -12.50 7.06 12.43
N TRP A 111 -11.17 7.14 12.43
CA TRP A 111 -10.45 8.37 12.16
C TRP A 111 -10.16 8.56 10.67
N TYR A 112 -10.77 9.59 10.07
CA TYR A 112 -10.66 9.92 8.65
C TYR A 112 -10.43 11.41 8.43
N PRO A 113 -9.23 11.93 8.74
CA PRO A 113 -8.91 13.36 8.64
C PRO A 113 -8.94 13.91 7.20
N PHE A 114 -9.12 13.05 6.18
CA PHE A 114 -9.22 13.43 4.77
C PHE A 114 -10.63 13.32 4.17
N LYS A 115 -11.64 12.89 4.94
CA LYS A 115 -13.02 12.90 4.44
C LYS A 115 -13.46 14.36 4.28
N ILE A 116 -13.90 14.73 3.08
CA ILE A 116 -14.16 16.11 2.59
C ILE A 116 -15.14 16.92 3.46
N HIS A 117 -15.86 16.29 4.40
CA HIS A 117 -16.76 16.95 5.34
C HIS A 117 -16.15 17.31 6.70
N VAL A 118 -14.89 16.94 6.96
CA VAL A 118 -14.19 17.27 8.21
C VAL A 118 -13.06 18.26 7.91
N VAL A 119 -13.43 19.48 7.54
CA VAL A 119 -12.48 20.59 7.38
C VAL A 119 -11.81 20.93 8.71
N ASP A 120 -12.44 20.57 9.83
CA ASP A 120 -11.99 20.88 11.18
C ASP A 120 -10.76 20.06 11.59
N GLU A 121 -10.83 18.73 11.61
CA GLU A 121 -9.71 17.87 12.06
C GLU A 121 -8.44 18.03 11.23
N LYS A 122 -8.57 18.18 9.90
CA LYS A 122 -7.41 18.42 9.02
C LYS A 122 -6.72 19.74 9.35
N SER A 123 -7.51 20.78 9.63
CA SER A 123 -7.01 22.11 9.94
C SER A 123 -6.46 22.17 11.37
N MET A 124 -7.08 21.45 12.31
CA MET A 124 -6.63 21.31 13.69
C MET A 124 -5.30 20.56 13.79
N LEU A 125 -5.13 19.41 13.13
CA LEU A 125 -3.86 18.67 13.19
C LEU A 125 -2.66 19.51 12.71
N LYS A 126 -2.87 20.29 11.64
CA LYS A 126 -1.87 21.22 11.09
C LYS A 126 -1.65 22.44 11.99
N ALA A 127 -2.71 22.99 12.60
CA ALA A 127 -2.59 24.09 13.55
C ALA A 127 -1.89 23.66 14.85
N ASP A 128 -2.23 22.48 15.36
CA ASP A 128 -1.80 21.96 16.66
C ASP A 128 -0.37 21.41 16.63
N HIS A 129 0.11 20.93 15.48
CA HIS A 129 1.42 20.28 15.38
C HIS A 129 2.34 20.84 14.30
N GLY A 130 1.85 21.74 13.44
CA GLY A 130 2.62 22.33 12.35
C GLY A 130 2.75 21.42 11.13
N GLU A 131 3.28 21.99 10.05
CA GLU A 131 3.29 21.37 8.72
C GLU A 131 4.13 20.09 8.63
N GLU A 132 5.31 20.08 9.25
CA GLU A 132 6.21 18.92 9.17
C GLU A 132 5.59 17.68 9.83
N ILE A 133 4.99 17.82 11.02
CA ILE A 133 4.31 16.71 11.71
C ILE A 133 3.07 16.28 10.93
N TYR A 134 2.28 17.24 10.46
CA TYR A 134 1.12 16.96 9.60
C TYR A 134 1.50 16.12 8.38
N GLY A 135 2.63 16.45 7.72
CA GLY A 135 3.15 15.70 6.58
C GLY A 135 3.54 14.26 6.94
N LEU A 136 4.19 14.05 8.09
CA LEU A 136 4.56 12.72 8.58
C LEU A 136 3.33 11.85 8.87
N VAL A 137 2.35 12.40 9.59
CA VAL A 137 1.09 11.71 9.92
C VAL A 137 0.30 11.39 8.65
N THR A 138 0.24 12.32 7.71
CA THR A 138 -0.43 12.12 6.42
C THR A 138 0.23 11.02 5.61
N LYS A 139 1.57 11.01 5.53
CA LYS A 139 2.32 9.97 4.85
C LYS A 139 2.02 8.59 5.46
N ALA A 140 2.11 8.48 6.78
CA ALA A 140 1.84 7.23 7.48
C ALA A 140 0.39 6.75 7.27
N LEU A 141 -0.59 7.65 7.35
CA LEU A 141 -2.00 7.33 7.09
C LEU A 141 -2.24 6.86 5.65
N CYS A 142 -1.65 7.52 4.66
CA CYS A 142 -1.72 7.11 3.25
C CYS A 142 -1.09 5.72 3.03
N GLU A 143 0.04 5.43 3.67
CA GLU A 143 0.69 4.13 3.61
C GLU A 143 -0.20 3.04 4.24
N ILE A 144 -0.78 3.26 5.42
CA ILE A 144 -1.73 2.30 6.03
C ILE A 144 -2.95 2.06 5.13
N ILE A 145 -3.52 3.10 4.52
CA ILE A 145 -4.66 2.93 3.59
C ILE A 145 -4.24 2.13 2.36
N LYS A 146 -3.04 2.36 1.82
CA LYS A 146 -2.57 1.67 0.63
C LYS A 146 -2.24 0.19 0.89
N TYR A 147 -1.64 -0.12 2.03
CA TYR A 147 -1.10 -1.46 2.32
C TYR A 147 -2.00 -2.31 3.22
N ASN A 148 -2.84 -1.70 4.06
CA ASN A 148 -3.70 -2.41 5.01
C ASN A 148 -4.93 -1.57 5.45
N ALA A 149 -5.73 -1.09 4.49
CA ALA A 149 -6.88 -0.22 4.79
C ALA A 149 -7.85 -0.81 5.82
N SER A 150 -8.14 -2.12 5.72
CA SER A 150 -9.10 -2.80 6.58
C SER A 150 -8.54 -3.14 7.96
N GLY A 151 -7.26 -3.53 8.04
CA GLY A 151 -6.64 -3.93 9.30
C GLY A 151 -6.09 -2.76 10.11
N ARG A 152 -5.68 -1.66 9.45
CA ARG A 152 -5.09 -0.45 10.04
C ARG A 152 -3.86 -0.66 10.91
N TYR A 153 -3.26 -1.84 10.92
CA TYR A 153 -1.95 -2.09 11.55
C TYR A 153 -0.83 -1.91 10.52
N THR A 154 0.38 -1.63 11.01
CA THR A 154 1.59 -1.49 10.18
C THR A 154 1.95 -2.81 9.52
N VAL A 155 2.40 -2.75 8.27
CA VAL A 155 2.81 -3.93 7.51
C VAL A 155 4.27 -3.78 7.10
N ASN A 156 5.04 -4.84 7.31
CA ASN A 156 6.44 -4.86 6.93
C ASN A 156 6.57 -5.11 5.43
N GLU A 157 7.30 -4.22 4.77
CA GLU A 157 7.63 -4.32 3.36
C GLU A 157 9.14 -4.21 3.17
N LEU A 158 9.67 -5.01 2.25
CA LEU A 158 11.06 -4.84 1.83
C LEU A 158 11.16 -3.62 0.92
N TRP A 159 11.98 -2.64 1.30
CA TRP A 159 12.03 -1.32 0.68
C TRP A 159 13.44 -0.96 0.24
N ASN A 160 13.57 -0.44 -0.98
CA ASN A 160 14.79 0.17 -1.47
C ASN A 160 14.80 1.64 -1.04
N PHE A 161 15.54 1.96 0.03
CA PHE A 161 15.59 3.31 0.59
C PHE A 161 16.39 4.30 -0.26
N LYS A 162 17.19 3.81 -1.22
CA LYS A 162 17.92 4.67 -2.15
C LYS A 162 17.01 5.18 -3.27
N GLU A 163 16.16 4.32 -3.81
CA GLU A 163 15.27 4.63 -4.93
C GLU A 163 13.82 4.92 -4.49
N ASP A 164 13.53 4.79 -3.20
CA ASP A 164 12.23 5.00 -2.54
C ASP A 164 11.06 4.23 -3.16
N HIS A 165 11.24 2.91 -3.33
CA HIS A 165 10.17 2.02 -3.76
C HIS A 165 10.21 0.64 -3.08
N LYS A 166 9.09 -0.07 -3.17
CA LYS A 166 9.00 -1.47 -2.76
C LYS A 166 9.95 -2.29 -3.63
N VAL A 167 10.73 -3.15 -3.00
CA VAL A 167 11.67 -4.03 -3.68
C VAL A 167 10.93 -5.00 -4.58
N SER A 168 11.38 -5.11 -5.82
CA SER A 168 10.92 -6.07 -6.80
C SER A 168 11.58 -7.44 -6.62
N PRO A 169 10.95 -8.54 -7.09
CA PRO A 169 11.58 -9.86 -7.07
C PRO A 169 12.93 -9.88 -7.79
N ASP A 170 13.08 -9.13 -8.88
CA ASP A 170 14.33 -9.05 -9.64
C ASP A 170 15.46 -8.42 -8.82
N GLU A 171 15.18 -7.37 -8.04
CA GLU A 171 16.17 -6.78 -7.13
C GLU A 171 16.58 -7.75 -6.02
N VAL A 172 15.64 -8.54 -5.49
CA VAL A 172 15.96 -9.59 -4.51
C VAL A 172 16.90 -10.62 -5.12
N VAL A 173 16.60 -11.11 -6.32
CA VAL A 173 17.46 -12.08 -7.02
C VAL A 173 18.84 -11.48 -7.28
N GLN A 174 18.90 -10.25 -7.78
CA GLN A 174 20.19 -9.57 -8.02
C GLN A 174 21.00 -9.40 -6.74
N TYR A 175 20.36 -9.07 -5.62
CA TYR A 175 21.04 -8.99 -4.33
C TYR A 175 21.58 -10.35 -3.88
N LEU A 176 20.75 -11.40 -3.94
CA LEU A 176 21.15 -12.76 -3.56
C LEU A 176 22.29 -13.32 -4.43
N MET A 177 22.35 -12.94 -5.71
CA MET A 177 23.41 -13.36 -6.64
C MET A 177 24.73 -12.60 -6.46
N LYS A 178 24.70 -11.41 -5.84
CA LYS A 178 25.90 -10.60 -5.57
C LYS A 178 26.57 -10.94 -4.24
N LYS A 179 25.89 -11.74 -3.42
CA LYS A 179 26.40 -12.26 -2.15
C LYS A 179 27.21 -13.54 -2.38
#